data_AF-A0A817BPC6-F1
#
_entry.id   AF-A0A817BPC6-F1
#
_cell.length_a   1.000
_cell.length_b   1.000
_cell.length_c   1.000
_cell.angle_alpha   90.00
_cell.angle_beta   90.00
_cell.angle_gamma   90.00
#
_symmetry.space_group_name_H-M   'P 1'
#
loop_
_entity.id
_entity.type
_entity.pdbx_description
1 polymer ?
#
loop_
_entity_poly.entity_id
_entity_poly.type
_entity_poly.pdbx_seq_one_letter_code
_entity_poly.pdbx_strand_id
1 'polypeptide(L)'
;MPRLYKFTFNIRSSSRFYNEFNLLSNEYIEETFKDFKDKQIIYYADYFPKVKEGRCHMYSYPYKLKHYYDIINNFPGGIFKCVRKMSLFDERPFEHEFFLRIAQSFPLMEELTVVNQTRQINKRFRKVENENRDLSIIQYPYLKYLNLLDTCIDYHEQFLFDTKMCLPFHVHVYMNCTI
;
A
#
# COMPACT_ATOMS: atom_id res chain seq x y z
N MET A 1 29.28 20.62 -14.15
CA MET A 1 28.04 19.89 -13.83
C MET A 1 27.99 19.65 -12.33
N PRO A 2 26.95 20.09 -11.61
CA PRO A 2 26.84 19.83 -10.18
C PRO A 2 26.79 18.32 -9.96
N ARG A 3 27.70 17.80 -9.11
CA ARG A 3 27.65 16.40 -8.68
C ARG A 3 26.38 16.22 -7.86
N LEU A 4 25.47 15.39 -8.37
CA LEU A 4 24.20 15.13 -7.72
C LEU A 4 24.43 14.14 -6.58
N TYR A 5 24.92 14.62 -5.43
CA TYR A 5 25.30 13.79 -4.28
C TYR A 5 24.10 13.03 -3.67
N LYS A 6 22.87 13.42 -3.99
CA LYS A 6 21.66 12.80 -3.44
C LYS A 6 20.47 12.83 -4.41
N PHE A 7 20.31 11.76 -5.17
CA PHE A 7 19.08 11.46 -5.91
C PHE A 7 18.05 10.71 -5.04
N THR A 8 16.87 11.31 -4.79
CA THR A 8 15.72 10.65 -4.15
C THR A 8 14.65 10.47 -5.21
N PHE A 9 14.12 9.26 -5.34
CA PHE A 9 13.13 8.95 -6.37
C PHE A 9 12.06 8.00 -5.86
N ASN A 10 10.92 8.09 -6.51
CA ASN A 10 9.82 7.14 -6.50
C ASN A 10 9.41 7.01 -7.97
N ILE A 11 9.68 5.85 -8.56
CA ILE A 11 9.35 5.56 -9.95
C ILE A 11 8.35 4.44 -9.96
N ARG A 12 7.27 4.67 -10.68
CA ARG A 12 6.29 3.66 -11.01
C ARG A 12 6.20 3.54 -12.52
N SER A 13 6.30 2.32 -13.00
CA SER A 13 6.09 1.98 -14.40
C SER A 13 4.93 1.00 -14.51
N SER A 14 4.15 1.16 -15.57
CA SER A 14 3.01 0.30 -15.91
C SER A 14 3.12 -0.08 -17.36
N SER A 15 2.94 -1.37 -17.65
CA SER A 15 2.87 -1.88 -19.01
C SER A 15 1.59 -2.69 -19.19
N ARG A 16 0.82 -2.39 -20.24
CA ARG A 16 -0.33 -3.19 -20.65
C ARG A 16 0.15 -4.27 -21.60
N PHE A 17 0.00 -5.53 -21.20
CA PHE A 17 0.37 -6.65 -22.04
C PHE A 17 -0.83 -7.02 -22.91
N TYR A 18 -0.79 -6.62 -24.17
CA TYR A 18 -1.75 -7.11 -25.16
C TYR A 18 -1.43 -8.54 -25.62
N ASN A 19 -0.15 -8.96 -25.52
CA ASN A 19 0.34 -10.32 -25.75
C ASN A 19 1.49 -10.64 -24.76
N GLU A 20 1.69 -11.94 -24.53
CA GLU A 20 2.36 -12.68 -23.44
C GLU A 20 3.65 -12.14 -22.75
N PHE A 21 3.65 -12.29 -21.42
CA PHE A 21 4.72 -12.79 -20.52
C PHE A 21 6.20 -12.43 -20.79
N ASN A 22 6.52 -11.14 -20.79
CA ASN A 22 7.83 -10.70 -20.31
C ASN A 22 7.63 -9.60 -19.27
N LEU A 23 7.11 -9.98 -18.10
CA LEU A 23 7.38 -9.19 -16.90
C LEU A 23 8.90 -9.22 -16.76
N LEU A 24 9.55 -8.06 -16.87
CA LEU A 24 10.98 -7.95 -16.57
C LEU A 24 11.20 -8.65 -15.23
N SER A 25 11.99 -9.73 -15.24
CA SER A 25 12.30 -10.44 -14.01
C SER A 25 12.90 -9.44 -13.03
N ASN A 26 12.64 -9.65 -11.75
CA ASN A 26 13.21 -8.84 -10.68
C ASN A 26 14.74 -8.66 -10.83
N GLU A 27 15.41 -9.66 -11.40
CA GLU A 27 16.84 -9.67 -11.73
C GLU A 27 17.26 -8.54 -12.67
N TYR A 28 16.46 -8.19 -13.68
CA TYR A 28 16.82 -7.13 -14.64
C TYR A 28 16.82 -5.74 -14.00
N ILE A 29 15.89 -5.50 -13.07
CA ILE A 29 15.83 -4.26 -12.30
C ILE A 29 17.02 -4.20 -11.35
N GLU A 30 17.30 -5.28 -10.62
CA GLU A 30 18.48 -5.35 -9.75
C GLU A 30 19.78 -5.10 -10.52
N GLU A 31 19.91 -5.68 -11.71
CA GLU A 31 21.09 -5.50 -12.55
C GLU A 31 21.25 -4.04 -13.01
N THR A 32 20.15 -3.36 -13.35
CA THR A 32 20.17 -1.95 -13.76
C THR A 32 20.77 -1.03 -12.68
N PHE A 33 20.61 -1.41 -11.41
CA PHE A 33 21.05 -0.60 -10.27
C PHE A 33 22.25 -1.17 -9.50
N LYS A 34 22.90 -2.22 -10.01
CA LYS A 34 24.02 -2.90 -9.33
C LYS A 34 25.19 -1.98 -8.97
N ASP A 35 25.44 -0.94 -9.78
CA ASP A 35 26.53 0.02 -9.59
C ASP A 35 26.15 1.21 -8.69
N PHE A 36 24.89 1.29 -8.23
CA PHE A 36 24.41 2.35 -7.34
C PHE A 36 24.79 2.08 -5.88
N LYS A 37 26.09 2.23 -5.57
CA LYS A 37 26.74 1.83 -4.30
C LYS A 37 26.23 2.48 -3.01
N ASP A 38 25.46 3.57 -3.07
CA ASP A 38 25.14 4.39 -1.89
C ASP A 38 23.66 4.38 -1.44
N LYS A 39 22.78 3.58 -2.07
CA LYS A 39 21.34 3.59 -1.72
C LYS A 39 20.72 2.20 -1.79
N GLN A 40 20.09 1.79 -0.69
CA GLN A 40 19.10 0.72 -0.71
C GLN A 40 17.95 1.20 -1.61
N ILE A 41 17.84 0.61 -2.79
CA ILE A 41 16.68 0.78 -3.67
C ILE A 41 15.74 -0.35 -3.31
N ILE A 42 14.53 0.00 -2.91
CA ILE A 42 13.47 -1.00 -2.72
C ILE A 42 12.68 -1.04 -4.01
N TYR A 43 12.37 -2.25 -4.46
CA TYR A 43 11.56 -2.48 -5.63
C TYR A 43 10.57 -3.62 -5.38
N TYR A 44 9.48 -3.61 -6.12
CA TYR A 44 8.57 -4.76 -6.24
C TYR A 44 7.78 -4.64 -7.54
N ALA A 45 7.44 -5.80 -8.11
CA ALA A 45 6.60 -5.91 -9.28
C ALA A 45 5.33 -6.70 -8.94
N ASP A 46 4.27 -6.42 -9.67
CA ASP A 46 3.02 -7.17 -9.58
C ASP A 46 2.31 -7.21 -10.92
N TYR A 47 1.41 -8.17 -11.05
CA TYR A 47 0.61 -8.39 -12.25
C TYR A 47 -0.87 -8.38 -11.90
N PHE A 48 -1.62 -7.57 -12.64
CA PHE A 48 -3.04 -7.32 -12.50
C PHE A 48 -3.77 -8.03 -13.65
N PRO A 49 -4.17 -9.30 -13.50
CA PRO A 49 -4.76 -10.10 -14.57
C PRO A 49 -6.08 -9.54 -15.12
N LYS A 50 -6.94 -8.91 -14.30
CA LYS A 50 -8.22 -8.37 -14.80
C LYS A 50 -8.01 -7.23 -15.79
N VAL A 51 -7.01 -6.37 -15.54
CA VAL A 51 -6.64 -5.27 -16.45
C VAL A 51 -5.47 -5.59 -17.39
N LYS A 52 -4.92 -6.81 -17.33
CA LYS A 52 -3.75 -7.27 -18.12
C LYS A 52 -2.57 -6.30 -18.04
N GLU A 53 -2.26 -5.85 -16.84
CA GLU A 53 -1.24 -4.83 -16.59
C GLU A 53 -0.17 -5.35 -15.64
N GLY A 54 1.11 -5.20 -16.00
CA GLY A 54 2.21 -5.34 -15.04
C GLY A 54 2.59 -3.98 -14.50
N ARG A 55 2.82 -3.89 -13.20
CA ARG A 55 3.37 -2.68 -12.57
C ARG A 55 4.67 -3.01 -11.86
N CYS A 56 5.61 -2.08 -11.99
CA CYS A 56 6.83 -2.07 -11.23
C CYS A 56 6.89 -0.77 -10.43
N HIS A 57 7.23 -0.88 -9.15
CA HIS A 57 7.50 0.26 -8.29
C HIS A 57 8.92 0.12 -7.74
N MET A 58 9.70 1.19 -7.85
CA MET A 58 11.01 1.32 -7.23
C MET A 58 11.15 2.68 -6.52
N TYR A 59 11.84 2.72 -5.38
CA TYR A 59 12.12 3.96 -4.68
C TYR A 59 13.43 3.92 -3.89
N SER A 60 14.00 5.10 -3.66
CA SER A 60 15.16 5.26 -2.81
C SER A 60 14.79 5.14 -1.33
N TYR A 61 15.54 4.35 -0.56
CA TYR A 61 15.42 4.25 0.90
C TYR A 61 16.50 5.11 1.62
N PRO A 62 16.16 5.81 2.72
CA PRO A 62 14.82 5.95 3.28
C PRO A 62 13.92 6.84 2.40
N TYR A 63 12.63 6.50 2.37
CA TYR A 63 11.64 7.25 1.59
C TYR A 63 11.38 8.62 2.21
N LYS A 64 11.49 9.69 1.41
CA LYS A 64 11.38 11.09 1.90
C LYS A 64 10.24 11.90 1.30
N LEU A 65 9.47 11.33 0.37
CA LEU A 65 8.36 12.04 -0.24
C LEU A 65 7.14 12.02 0.69
N LYS A 66 6.27 13.04 0.53
CA LYS A 66 5.05 13.18 1.32
C LYS A 66 3.90 12.29 0.83
N HIS A 67 3.98 11.80 -0.40
CA HIS A 67 2.90 11.06 -1.04
C HIS A 67 3.40 9.69 -1.46
N TYR A 68 2.63 8.64 -1.19
CA TYR A 68 2.91 7.28 -1.67
C TYR A 68 1.64 6.70 -2.28
N TYR A 69 1.58 6.62 -3.60
CA TYR A 69 0.38 6.16 -4.30
C TYR A 69 0.47 4.71 -4.74
N ASP A 70 -0.69 4.06 -4.73
CA ASP A 70 -1.01 2.73 -5.25
C ASP A 70 -0.16 1.61 -4.65
N ILE A 71 -0.20 1.55 -3.32
CA ILE A 71 0.33 0.44 -2.55
C ILE A 71 -0.58 -0.78 -2.74
N ILE A 72 0.05 -1.93 -2.98
CA ILE A 72 -0.56 -3.22 -3.30
C ILE A 72 -0.27 -4.25 -2.20
N ASN A 73 -0.90 -5.43 -2.23
CA ASN A 73 -0.73 -6.45 -1.18
C ASN A 73 0.71 -6.94 -1.01
N ASN A 74 1.52 -6.91 -2.07
CA ASN A 74 2.94 -7.29 -2.01
C ASN A 74 3.82 -6.26 -1.26
N PHE A 75 3.25 -5.19 -0.73
CA PHE A 75 3.98 -4.19 0.04
C PHE A 75 4.71 -4.82 1.24
N PRO A 76 6.05 -4.72 1.29
CA PRO A 76 6.85 -5.44 2.28
C PRO A 76 6.80 -4.81 3.68
N GLY A 77 6.24 -3.60 3.82
CA GLY A 77 6.29 -2.82 5.07
C GLY A 77 7.51 -1.89 5.13
N GLY A 78 7.92 -1.52 6.35
CA GLY A 78 8.96 -0.52 6.63
C GLY A 78 8.39 0.77 7.21
N ILE A 79 9.22 1.72 7.65
CA ILE A 79 8.77 2.95 8.32
C ILE A 79 8.92 4.16 7.39
N PHE A 80 7.80 4.81 7.07
CA PHE A 80 7.71 5.92 6.12
C PHE A 80 7.34 7.23 6.82
N LYS A 81 8.24 7.76 7.66
CA LYS A 81 7.98 8.93 8.52
C LYS A 81 7.62 10.21 7.76
N CYS A 82 7.95 10.32 6.48
CA CYS A 82 7.68 11.52 5.67
C CYS A 82 6.32 11.48 4.97
N VAL A 83 5.72 10.30 4.79
CA VAL A 83 4.47 10.15 4.06
C VAL A 83 3.32 10.69 4.89
N ARG A 84 2.42 11.42 4.21
CA ARG A 84 1.21 12.05 4.76
C ARG A 84 -0.03 11.63 3.99
N LYS A 85 0.10 11.38 2.69
CA LYS A 85 -1.01 10.93 1.84
C LYS A 85 -0.64 9.64 1.14
N MET A 86 -1.56 8.69 1.09
CA MET A 86 -1.35 7.47 0.32
C MET A 86 -2.63 6.89 -0.26
N SER A 87 -2.46 6.09 -1.32
CA SER A 87 -3.54 5.30 -1.90
C SER A 87 -3.21 3.81 -1.91
N LEU A 88 -4.25 3.00 -1.73
CA LEU A 88 -4.24 1.56 -1.84
C LEU A 88 -5.02 1.15 -3.09
N PHE A 89 -4.44 0.28 -3.89
CA PHE A 89 -5.11 -0.31 -5.05
C PHE A 89 -4.58 -1.72 -5.29
N ASP A 90 -5.46 -2.70 -5.40
CA ASP A 90 -5.11 -4.06 -5.81
C ASP A 90 -6.34 -4.77 -6.40
N GLU A 91 -6.13 -5.79 -7.23
CA GLU A 91 -7.19 -6.69 -7.68
C GLU A 91 -7.53 -7.75 -6.64
N ARG A 92 -6.57 -8.09 -5.77
CA ARG A 92 -6.76 -8.98 -4.61
C ARG A 92 -7.34 -8.19 -3.44
N PRO A 93 -8.15 -8.81 -2.58
CA PRO A 93 -8.70 -8.11 -1.43
C PRO A 93 -7.58 -7.71 -0.46
N PHE A 94 -7.66 -6.49 0.08
CA PHE A 94 -6.91 -6.12 1.28
C PHE A 94 -7.56 -6.72 2.51
N GLU A 95 -6.84 -7.58 3.23
CA GLU A 95 -7.32 -8.18 4.48
C GLU A 95 -6.93 -7.32 5.70
N HIS A 96 -7.51 -7.61 6.86
CA HIS A 96 -7.24 -6.86 8.09
C HIS A 96 -5.74 -6.73 8.42
N GLU A 97 -4.94 -7.80 8.22
CA GLU A 97 -3.49 -7.78 8.46
C GLU A 97 -2.75 -6.78 7.57
N PHE A 98 -3.25 -6.55 6.36
CA PHE A 98 -2.69 -5.57 5.45
C PHE A 98 -2.85 -4.16 6.02
N PHE A 99 -4.05 -3.83 6.50
CA PHE A 99 -4.30 -2.53 7.13
C PHE A 99 -3.46 -2.31 8.40
N LEU A 100 -3.22 -3.37 9.19
CA LEU A 100 -2.29 -3.32 10.32
C LEU A 100 -0.88 -2.97 9.86
N ARG A 101 -0.39 -3.62 8.79
CA ARG A 101 0.92 -3.31 8.19
C ARG A 101 0.97 -1.86 7.71
N ILE A 102 -0.10 -1.35 7.09
CA ILE A 102 -0.20 0.06 6.69
C ILE A 102 -0.12 1.00 7.90
N ALA A 103 -0.88 0.75 8.97
CA ALA A 103 -0.84 1.59 10.16
C ALA A 103 0.57 1.66 10.79
N GLN A 104 1.26 0.52 10.86
CA GLN A 104 2.64 0.44 11.37
C GLN A 104 3.65 1.15 10.45
N SER A 105 3.43 1.06 9.14
CA SER A 105 4.34 1.65 8.15
C SER A 105 4.22 3.17 8.02
N PHE A 106 3.02 3.72 8.24
CA PHE A 106 2.71 5.12 7.97
C PHE A 106 2.18 5.83 9.23
N PRO A 107 3.02 5.98 10.28
CA PRO A 107 2.58 6.45 11.60
C PRO A 107 2.08 7.90 11.63
N LEU A 108 2.35 8.69 10.58
CA LEU A 108 1.98 10.10 10.47
C LEU A 108 1.03 10.35 9.28
N MET A 109 0.34 9.32 8.80
CA MET A 109 -0.60 9.43 7.68
C MET A 109 -1.80 10.33 8.04
N GLU A 110 -2.09 11.29 7.16
CA GLU A 110 -3.21 12.21 7.27
C GLU A 110 -4.33 11.90 6.27
N GLU A 111 -4.02 11.24 5.16
CA GLU A 111 -4.99 10.91 4.11
C GLU A 111 -4.76 9.49 3.60
N LEU A 112 -5.81 8.67 3.67
CA LEU A 112 -5.85 7.32 3.15
C LEU A 112 -6.94 7.22 2.10
N THR A 113 -6.56 6.84 0.88
CA THR A 113 -7.49 6.46 -0.17
C THR A 113 -7.43 4.95 -0.38
N VAL A 114 -8.58 4.29 -0.39
CA VAL A 114 -8.70 2.85 -0.64
C VAL A 114 -9.54 2.66 -1.90
N VAL A 115 -9.01 1.90 -2.85
CA VAL A 115 -9.70 1.51 -4.09
C VAL A 115 -9.61 0.00 -4.24
N ASN A 116 -10.69 -0.71 -3.94
CA ASN A 116 -10.73 -2.17 -4.06
C ASN A 116 -12.17 -2.71 -4.09
N GLN A 117 -12.60 -3.20 -5.25
CA GLN A 117 -13.94 -3.77 -5.43
C GLN A 117 -14.03 -5.24 -5.00
N THR A 118 -12.90 -5.88 -4.71
CA THR A 118 -12.88 -7.31 -4.37
C THR A 118 -13.30 -7.52 -2.92
N ARG A 119 -14.24 -8.45 -2.70
CA ARG A 119 -14.72 -8.83 -1.36
C ARG A 119 -13.59 -9.39 -0.50
N GLN A 120 -13.57 -9.00 0.77
CA GLN A 120 -12.64 -9.55 1.75
C GLN A 120 -12.99 -11.00 2.05
N ILE A 121 -11.97 -11.87 2.11
CA ILE A 121 -12.16 -13.29 2.43
C ILE A 121 -12.08 -13.48 3.94
N ASN A 122 -11.16 -12.79 4.60
CA ASN A 122 -10.90 -12.90 6.04
C ASN A 122 -11.16 -11.55 6.71
N LYS A 123 -12.46 -11.15 6.76
CA LYS A 123 -12.93 -9.93 7.45
C LYS A 123 -12.43 -9.78 8.89
N ARG A 124 -12.10 -10.89 9.54
CA ARG A 124 -11.53 -10.94 10.89
C ARG A 124 -10.23 -11.73 10.85
N PHE A 125 -9.24 -11.27 11.61
CA PHE A 125 -7.97 -12.00 11.83
C PHE A 125 -8.26 -13.49 12.06
N ARG A 126 -7.62 -14.37 11.28
CA ARG A 126 -7.64 -15.81 11.59
C ARG A 126 -7.12 -15.95 13.03
N LYS A 127 -7.94 -16.51 13.92
CA LYS A 127 -7.44 -17.02 15.20
C LYS A 127 -6.42 -18.10 14.83
N VAL A 128 -5.14 -17.77 14.88
CA VAL A 128 -4.11 -18.80 14.92
C VAL A 128 -4.33 -19.52 16.24
N GLU A 129 -4.51 -20.83 16.18
CA GLU A 129 -4.93 -21.70 17.30
C GLU A 129 -3.94 -21.76 18.48
N ASN A 130 -2.89 -20.94 18.50
CA ASN A 130 -1.92 -20.89 19.58
C ASN A 130 -1.88 -19.48 20.17
N GLU A 131 -2.45 -19.39 21.38
CA GLU A 131 -2.16 -18.51 22.51
C GLU A 131 -1.37 -17.19 22.25
N ASN A 132 -1.97 -16.09 22.72
CA ASN A 132 -1.32 -14.80 23.00
C ASN A 132 -0.73 -14.01 21.82
N ARG A 133 -1.57 -13.66 20.85
CA ARG A 133 -1.40 -12.35 20.18
C ARG A 133 -2.61 -11.49 20.49
N ASP A 134 -2.38 -10.55 21.38
CA ASP A 134 -3.25 -9.41 21.63
C ASP A 134 -3.83 -8.86 20.33
N LEU A 135 -5.12 -8.56 20.43
CA LEU A 135 -5.94 -7.92 19.43
C LEU A 135 -5.27 -6.60 19.05
N SER A 136 -4.40 -6.62 18.03
CA SER A 136 -3.71 -5.41 17.58
C SER A 136 -4.73 -4.49 16.95
N ILE A 137 -5.24 -3.57 17.75
CA ILE A 137 -6.12 -2.50 17.31
C ILE A 137 -5.36 -1.70 16.25
N ILE A 138 -5.96 -1.53 15.08
CA ILE A 138 -5.42 -0.70 14.01
C ILE A 138 -5.75 0.75 14.34
N GLN A 139 -4.73 1.58 14.53
CA GLN A 139 -4.90 2.99 14.87
C GLN A 139 -4.30 3.87 13.77
N TYR A 140 -5.04 4.89 13.36
CA TYR A 140 -4.54 5.93 12.46
C TYR A 140 -4.63 7.31 13.13
N PRO A 141 -3.75 7.60 14.11
CA PRO A 141 -3.91 8.73 15.02
C PRO A 141 -3.94 10.11 14.35
N TYR A 142 -3.33 10.24 13.16
CA TYR A 142 -3.25 11.51 12.43
C TYR A 142 -4.17 11.58 11.22
N LEU A 143 -5.01 10.56 11.01
CA LEU A 143 -5.90 10.53 9.84
C LEU A 143 -6.92 11.66 9.92
N LYS A 144 -7.03 12.40 8.84
CA LYS A 144 -7.99 13.48 8.64
C LYS A 144 -8.97 13.16 7.51
N TYR A 145 -8.52 12.41 6.52
CA TYR A 145 -9.30 12.06 5.33
C TYR A 145 -9.24 10.56 5.07
N LEU A 146 -10.40 9.94 4.98
CA LEU A 146 -10.57 8.56 4.55
C LEU A 146 -11.45 8.54 3.30
N ASN A 147 -10.85 8.19 2.16
CA ASN A 147 -11.55 8.09 0.89
C ASN A 147 -11.71 6.60 0.53
N LEU A 148 -12.94 6.09 0.59
CA LEU A 148 -13.30 4.74 0.18
C LEU A 148 -13.95 4.85 -1.21
N LEU A 149 -13.14 4.69 -2.26
CA LEU A 149 -13.55 4.94 -3.65
C LEU A 149 -13.67 3.61 -4.38
N ASP A 150 -14.83 3.33 -4.97
CA ASP A 150 -15.08 2.08 -5.70
C ASP A 150 -14.70 0.86 -4.83
N THR A 151 -15.09 0.91 -3.56
CA THR A 151 -14.76 -0.12 -2.57
C THR A 151 -15.92 -1.06 -2.33
N CYS A 152 -15.62 -2.34 -2.13
CA CYS A 152 -16.56 -3.30 -1.59
C CYS A 152 -17.10 -2.85 -0.21
N ILE A 153 -18.36 -3.20 0.10
CA ILE A 153 -18.99 -2.88 1.39
C ILE A 153 -18.19 -3.36 2.62
N ASP A 154 -17.44 -4.45 2.47
CA ASP A 154 -16.59 -5.00 3.53
C ASP A 154 -15.58 -3.97 4.07
N TYR A 155 -15.05 -3.10 3.21
CA TYR A 155 -14.13 -2.05 3.63
C TYR A 155 -14.83 -0.98 4.47
N HIS A 156 -16.05 -0.59 4.10
CA HIS A 156 -16.86 0.33 4.92
C HIS A 156 -17.12 -0.28 6.29
N GLU A 157 -17.50 -1.56 6.35
CA GLU A 157 -17.71 -2.28 7.59
C GLU A 157 -16.45 -2.29 8.47
N GLN A 158 -15.30 -2.60 7.87
CA GLN A 158 -14.05 -2.65 8.61
C GLN A 158 -13.66 -1.28 9.19
N PHE A 159 -13.75 -0.20 8.40
CA PHE A 159 -13.33 1.13 8.84
C PHE A 159 -14.33 1.80 9.81
N LEU A 160 -15.63 1.54 9.68
CA LEU A 160 -16.67 2.27 10.41
C LEU A 160 -17.30 1.48 11.55
N PHE A 161 -17.32 0.15 11.47
CA PHE A 161 -18.06 -0.71 12.42
C PHE A 161 -17.20 -1.75 13.13
N ASP A 162 -15.94 -1.99 12.70
CA ASP A 162 -15.06 -2.93 13.39
C ASP A 162 -14.46 -2.32 14.67
N THR A 163 -14.71 -2.98 15.79
CA THR A 163 -14.13 -2.67 17.11
C THR A 163 -12.59 -2.67 17.15
N LYS A 164 -11.94 -3.28 16.16
CA LYS A 164 -10.48 -3.34 16.04
C LYS A 164 -9.90 -2.20 15.20
N MET A 165 -10.70 -1.25 14.76
CA MET A 165 -10.27 -0.10 13.98
C MET A 165 -10.58 1.18 14.75
N CYS A 166 -9.54 1.95 15.09
CA CYS A 166 -9.69 3.22 15.79
C CYS A 166 -9.32 4.38 14.87
N LEU A 167 -10.35 5.08 14.41
CA LEU A 167 -10.25 6.32 13.68
C LEU A 167 -10.33 7.52 14.63
N PRO A 168 -9.62 8.63 14.35
CA PRO A 168 -9.79 9.88 15.06
C PRO A 168 -11.25 10.40 15.00
N PHE A 169 -11.66 11.16 16.02
CA PHE A 169 -13.04 11.66 16.15
C PHE A 169 -13.46 12.63 15.02
N HIS A 170 -12.50 13.24 14.31
CA HIS A 170 -12.75 14.23 13.26
C HIS A 170 -12.22 13.79 11.87
N VAL A 171 -12.40 12.51 11.53
CA VAL A 171 -12.08 12.04 10.16
C VAL A 171 -13.20 12.44 9.20
N HIS A 172 -12.83 13.14 8.13
CA HIS A 172 -13.68 13.33 6.97
C HIS A 172 -13.70 12.04 6.15
N VAL A 173 -14.86 11.41 6.06
CA VAL A 173 -15.05 10.18 5.29
C VAL A 173 -15.78 10.52 3.99
N TYR A 174 -15.17 10.16 2.86
CA TYR A 174 -15.80 10.19 1.55
C TYR A 174 -15.97 8.75 1.06
N MET A 175 -17.18 8.38 0.66
CA MET A 175 -17.52 7.03 0.21
C MET A 175 -18.21 7.09 -1.14
N ASN A 176 -17.69 6.35 -2.11
CA ASN A 176 -18.37 6.08 -3.38
C ASN A 176 -18.48 4.56 -3.55
N CYS A 177 -19.71 4.04 -3.49
CA CYS A 177 -19.97 2.59 -3.49
C CYS A 177 -20.32 2.08 -4.89
N THR A 178 -19.80 0.91 -5.23
CA THR A 178 -20.39 0.01 -6.23
C THR A 178 -21.23 -1.04 -5.50
N ILE A 179 -22.51 -1.17 -5.90
CA ILE A 179 -23.47 -2.16 -5.34
C ILE A 179 -23.10 -3.57 -5.79
#